data_AF-A0A7S3SI74-F1
#
_entry.id   AF-A0A7S3SI74-F1
#
_cell.length_a   1.000
_cell.length_b   1.000
_cell.length_c   1.000
_cell.angle_alpha   90.00
_cell.angle_beta   90.00
_cell.angle_gamma   90.00
#
_symmetry.space_group_name_H-M   'P 1'
#
loop_
_entity.id
_entity.type
_entity.pdbx_description
1 polymer ?
#
loop_
_entity_poly.entity_id
_entity_poly.type
_entity_poly.pdbx_seq_one_letter_code
_entity_poly.pdbx_strand_id
1 'polypeptide(L)'
;KKVKPGLSSFAARMDLDGCQKNIEELLAFASQFVPKERRSSTPALLKATAGLRAQPAEKASAVLRTVRQTLASSGYKFEDSWADIIKGKEEGGLAWVAANYLHGTFAAECLQNKVGNGGTSGSVVGPSHCKVKGQRDT
;
A
#
# COMPACT_ATOMS: atom_id res chain seq x y z
N LYS A 1 -9.87 6.06 -13.40
CA LYS A 1 -9.61 7.43 -13.93
C LYS A 1 -8.14 7.77 -13.73
N LYS A 2 -7.48 8.44 -14.69
CA LYS A 2 -6.14 9.02 -14.52
C LYS A 2 -6.25 10.52 -14.78
N VAL A 3 -5.67 11.33 -13.91
CA VAL A 3 -5.70 12.79 -14.04
C VAL A 3 -4.27 13.30 -14.34
N LYS A 4 -4.18 14.34 -15.15
CA LYS A 4 -2.95 15.09 -15.44
C LYS A 4 -3.19 16.55 -15.04
N PRO A 5 -2.16 17.30 -14.61
CA PRO A 5 -0.77 16.91 -14.45
C PRO A 5 -0.50 16.09 -13.17
N GLY A 6 0.71 15.56 -13.01
CA GLY A 6 1.09 14.77 -11.83
C GLY A 6 1.58 15.64 -10.65
N LEU A 7 1.72 15.04 -9.46
CA LEU A 7 2.16 15.72 -8.24
C LEU A 7 3.49 16.46 -8.38
N SER A 8 4.44 15.94 -9.15
CA SER A 8 5.72 16.59 -9.40
C SER A 8 5.58 17.93 -10.14
N SER A 9 4.61 18.06 -11.05
CA SER A 9 4.33 19.31 -11.76
C SER A 9 3.70 20.37 -10.86
N PHE A 10 2.89 19.95 -9.89
CA PHE A 10 2.34 20.86 -8.88
C PHE A 10 3.42 21.31 -7.91
N ALA A 11 4.31 20.41 -7.49
CA ALA A 11 5.49 20.75 -6.70
C ALA A 11 6.41 21.73 -7.44
N ALA A 12 6.72 21.49 -8.71
CA ALA A 12 7.59 22.37 -9.50
C ALA A 12 7.07 23.81 -9.52
N ARG A 13 5.76 23.98 -9.72
CA ARG A 13 5.05 25.27 -9.83
C ARG A 13 4.59 25.86 -8.50
N MET A 14 4.71 25.12 -7.39
CA MET A 14 4.13 25.48 -6.09
C MET A 14 2.63 25.79 -6.14
N ASP A 15 1.91 25.02 -6.97
CA ASP A 15 0.46 25.12 -7.13
C ASP A 15 -0.24 24.11 -6.20
N LEU A 16 -0.46 24.51 -4.94
CA LEU A 16 -1.07 23.67 -3.91
C LEU A 16 -2.58 23.54 -4.09
N ASP A 17 -3.27 24.60 -4.53
CA ASP A 17 -4.71 24.58 -4.78
C ASP A 17 -5.05 23.65 -5.95
N GLY A 18 -4.25 23.70 -7.02
CA GLY A 18 -4.37 22.76 -8.14
C GLY A 18 -4.12 21.32 -7.71
N CYS A 19 -3.16 21.09 -6.81
CA CYS A 19 -2.92 19.77 -6.23
C CYS A 19 -4.14 19.28 -5.43
N GLN A 20 -4.71 20.11 -4.56
CA GLN A 20 -5.89 19.75 -3.77
C GLN A 20 -7.06 19.36 -4.69
N LYS A 21 -7.40 20.22 -5.66
CA LYS A 21 -8.48 19.95 -6.63
C LYS A 21 -8.27 18.65 -7.42
N ASN A 22 -7.02 18.35 -7.76
CA ASN A 22 -6.66 17.10 -8.44
C ASN A 22 -6.98 15.87 -7.59
N ILE A 23 -6.65 15.90 -6.29
CA ILE A 23 -6.96 14.80 -5.37
C ILE A 23 -8.47 14.71 -5.11
N GLU A 24 -9.16 15.84 -4.97
CA GLU A 24 -10.62 15.89 -4.83
C GLU A 24 -11.33 15.27 -6.04
N GLU A 25 -10.87 15.51 -7.27
CA GLU A 25 -11.42 14.88 -8.48
C GLU A 25 -11.27 13.34 -8.42
N LEU A 26 -10.11 12.85 -7.96
CA LEU A 26 -9.87 11.41 -7.81
C LEU A 26 -10.76 10.78 -6.73
N LEU A 27 -10.93 11.48 -5.60
CA LEU A 27 -11.82 11.05 -4.52
C LEU A 27 -13.29 11.08 -4.95
N ALA A 28 -13.70 12.07 -5.73
CA ALA A 28 -15.04 12.15 -6.29
C ALA A 28 -15.32 10.98 -7.24
N PHE A 29 -14.33 10.60 -8.06
CA PHE A 29 -14.43 9.40 -8.90
C PHE A 29 -14.54 8.12 -8.07
N ALA A 30 -13.69 7.93 -7.05
CA ALA A 30 -13.75 6.77 -6.16
C ALA A 30 -15.10 6.67 -5.42
N SER A 31 -15.66 7.82 -5.05
CA SER A 31 -16.93 7.94 -4.34
C SER A 31 -18.15 7.48 -5.14
N GLN A 32 -18.02 7.32 -6.46
CA GLN A 32 -19.06 6.71 -7.31
C GLN A 32 -19.17 5.19 -7.11
N PHE A 33 -18.09 4.55 -6.64
CA PHE A 33 -18.01 3.09 -6.45
C PHE A 33 -18.05 2.69 -4.97
N VAL A 34 -17.66 3.59 -4.06
CA VAL A 34 -17.67 3.34 -2.61
C VAL A 34 -18.89 4.01 -1.98
N PRO A 35 -19.87 3.21 -1.49
CA PRO A 35 -21.02 3.72 -0.75
C PRO A 35 -20.60 4.53 0.46
N LYS A 36 -21.40 5.54 0.82
CA LYS A 36 -21.05 6.51 1.87
C LYS A 36 -20.80 5.83 3.22
N GLU A 37 -21.53 4.77 3.50
CA GLU A 37 -21.49 3.98 4.74
C GLU A 37 -20.17 3.22 4.89
N ARG A 38 -19.50 2.91 3.77
CA ARG A 38 -18.22 2.17 3.76
C ARG A 38 -17.00 3.08 3.72
N ARG A 39 -17.16 4.39 3.51
CA ARG A 39 -16.01 5.31 3.34
C ARG A 39 -15.14 5.37 4.60
N SER A 40 -15.75 5.45 5.78
CA SER A 40 -15.05 5.48 7.07
C SER A 40 -14.24 4.21 7.39
N SER A 41 -14.52 3.09 6.71
CA SER A 41 -13.75 1.84 6.85
C SER A 41 -12.84 1.56 5.64
N THR A 42 -12.97 2.33 4.56
CA THR A 42 -12.18 2.17 3.34
C THR A 42 -10.90 2.99 3.47
N PRO A 43 -9.72 2.34 3.53
CA PRO A 43 -8.46 3.05 3.66
C PRO A 43 -8.09 3.77 2.36
N ALA A 44 -7.78 5.06 2.45
CA ALA A 44 -7.21 5.84 1.37
C ALA A 44 -5.71 5.98 1.58
N LEU A 45 -4.91 5.49 0.63
CA LEU A 45 -3.45 5.58 0.69
C LEU A 45 -2.92 6.30 -0.55
N LEU A 46 -1.86 7.10 -0.37
CA LEU A 46 -1.18 7.77 -1.47
C LEU A 46 0.32 7.54 -1.36
N LYS A 47 0.89 6.91 -2.39
CA LYS A 47 2.33 6.66 -2.47
C LYS A 47 2.90 7.42 -3.66
N ALA A 48 3.62 8.50 -3.38
CA ALA A 48 4.28 9.29 -4.42
C ALA A 48 5.59 8.62 -4.85
N THR A 49 5.84 8.54 -6.15
CA THR A 49 6.99 7.83 -6.72
C THR A 49 8.16 8.77 -7.04
N ALA A 50 9.11 8.30 -7.86
CA ALA A 50 10.36 9.00 -8.18
C ALA A 50 10.19 10.46 -8.66
N GLY A 51 9.08 10.79 -9.32
CA GLY A 51 8.83 12.15 -9.80
C GLY A 51 8.79 13.19 -8.68
N LEU A 52 8.20 12.85 -7.52
CA LEU A 52 8.16 13.77 -6.38
C LEU A 52 9.48 13.73 -5.58
N ARG A 53 10.20 12.60 -5.57
CA ARG A 53 11.56 12.48 -5.00
C ARG A 53 12.56 13.43 -5.66
N ALA A 54 12.39 13.70 -6.95
CA ALA A 54 13.28 14.57 -7.72
C ALA A 54 13.06 16.07 -7.44
N GLN A 55 12.02 16.45 -6.69
CA GLN A 55 11.75 17.84 -6.33
C GLN A 55 12.50 18.22 -5.04
N PRO A 56 12.79 19.52 -4.82
CA PRO A 56 13.32 20.00 -3.54
C PRO A 56 12.47 19.54 -2.36
N ALA A 57 13.11 19.19 -1.24
CA ALA A 57 12.45 18.55 -0.11
C ALA A 57 11.31 19.41 0.48
N GLU A 58 11.51 20.72 0.52
CA GLU A 58 10.53 21.70 1.00
C GLU A 58 9.28 21.69 0.11
N LYS A 59 9.50 21.65 -1.21
CA LYS A 59 8.44 21.62 -2.22
C LYS A 59 7.63 20.32 -2.16
N ALA A 60 8.34 19.19 -2.08
CA ALA A 60 7.71 17.88 -1.96
C ALA A 60 6.90 17.75 -0.66
N SER A 61 7.45 18.24 0.46
CA SER A 61 6.80 18.26 1.77
C SER A 61 5.54 19.13 1.77
N ALA A 62 5.59 20.31 1.15
CA ALA A 62 4.42 21.18 1.02
C ALA A 62 3.26 20.50 0.26
N VAL A 63 3.57 19.83 -0.85
CA VAL A 63 2.57 19.07 -1.63
C VAL A 63 2.01 17.90 -0.82
N LEU A 64 2.86 17.12 -0.15
CA LEU A 64 2.39 16.00 0.68
C LEU A 64 1.49 16.48 1.83
N ARG A 65 1.81 17.62 2.44
CA ARG A 65 0.99 18.22 3.49
C ARG A 65 -0.41 18.57 2.97
N THR A 66 -0.49 19.21 1.80
CA THR A 66 -1.79 19.48 1.15
C THR A 66 -2.56 18.17 0.89
N VAL A 67 -1.89 17.16 0.34
CA VAL A 67 -2.51 15.85 0.10
C VAL A 67 -3.04 15.21 1.38
N ARG A 68 -2.27 15.23 2.48
CA ARG A 68 -2.70 14.72 3.79
C ARG A 68 -3.95 15.44 4.29
N GLN A 69 -3.97 16.76 4.21
CA GLN A 69 -5.12 17.57 4.60
C GLN A 69 -6.37 17.22 3.79
N THR A 70 -6.23 17.08 2.47
CA THR A 70 -7.34 16.70 1.58
C THR A 70 -7.86 15.28 1.85
N LEU A 71 -6.96 14.32 2.12
CA LEU A 71 -7.37 12.95 2.43
C LEU A 71 -8.03 12.86 3.81
N ALA A 72 -7.52 13.58 4.80
CA ALA A 72 -8.11 13.64 6.15
C ALA A 72 -9.53 14.23 6.15
N SER A 73 -9.81 15.21 5.29
CA SER A 73 -11.14 15.81 5.17
C SER A 73 -12.11 15.04 4.25
N SER A 74 -11.66 13.99 3.58
CA SER A 74 -12.44 13.28 2.55
C SER A 74 -13.55 12.35 3.08
N GLY A 75 -13.52 12.02 4.39
CA GLY A 75 -14.42 11.04 5.00
C GLY A 75 -14.02 9.57 4.76
N TYR A 76 -12.92 9.32 4.05
CA TYR A 76 -12.29 8.00 4.00
C TYR A 76 -11.46 7.73 5.24
N LYS A 77 -11.17 6.45 5.54
CA LYS A 77 -10.20 6.11 6.57
C LYS A 77 -8.81 6.56 6.12
N PHE A 78 -8.16 7.41 6.90
CA PHE A 78 -6.87 7.97 6.55
C PHE A 78 -5.97 8.13 7.79
N GLU A 79 -4.67 7.91 7.59
CA GLU A 79 -3.62 8.14 8.58
C GLU A 79 -2.49 8.91 7.87
N ASP A 80 -1.87 9.88 8.54
CA ASP A 80 -0.83 10.74 7.93
C ASP A 80 0.34 9.94 7.34
N SER A 81 0.71 8.82 7.97
CA SER A 81 1.77 7.91 7.52
C SER A 81 1.45 7.19 6.20
N TRP A 82 0.18 7.17 5.77
CA TRP A 82 -0.24 6.50 4.55
C TRP A 82 -0.02 7.36 3.30
N ALA A 83 0.09 8.68 3.46
CA ALA A 83 0.50 9.60 2.41
C ALA A 83 2.00 9.90 2.53
N ASP A 84 2.80 9.19 1.74
CA ASP A 84 4.26 9.33 1.78
C ASP A 84 4.92 9.05 0.42
N ILE A 85 6.18 9.42 0.30
CA ILE A 85 7.01 9.11 -0.85
C ILE A 85 7.62 7.72 -0.68
N ILE A 86 7.40 6.85 -1.65
CA ILE A 86 7.94 5.50 -1.62
C ILE A 86 9.42 5.50 -2.04
N LYS A 87 10.28 4.84 -1.24
CA LYS A 87 11.68 4.60 -1.57
C LYS A 87 11.77 3.46 -2.59
N GLY A 88 12.78 3.47 -3.45
CA GLY A 88 12.91 2.45 -4.51
C GLY A 88 12.92 1.00 -4.01
N LYS A 89 13.54 0.74 -2.84
CA LYS A 89 13.51 -0.60 -2.21
C LYS A 89 12.10 -1.02 -1.75
N GLU A 90 11.32 -0.07 -1.23
CA GLU A 90 9.94 -0.32 -0.80
C GLU A 90 9.03 -0.57 -1.99
N GLU A 91 9.25 0.13 -3.11
CA GLU A 91 8.53 -0.07 -4.37
C GLU A 91 8.70 -1.51 -4.89
N GLY A 92 9.92 -2.04 -4.85
CA GLY A 92 10.18 -3.45 -5.17
C GLY A 92 9.51 -4.43 -4.21
N GLY A 93 9.50 -4.13 -2.91
CA GLY A 93 8.81 -4.95 -1.90
C GLY A 93 7.30 -5.01 -2.13
N LEU A 94 6.65 -3.86 -2.37
CA LEU A 94 5.20 -3.82 -2.67
C LEU A 94 4.88 -4.57 -3.97
N ALA A 95 5.71 -4.43 -5.00
CA ALA A 95 5.53 -5.15 -6.25
C ALA A 95 5.66 -6.68 -6.05
N TRP A 96 6.64 -7.13 -5.25
CA TRP A 96 6.82 -8.54 -4.92
C TRP A 96 5.63 -9.09 -4.13
N VAL A 97 5.13 -8.34 -3.14
CA VAL A 97 3.92 -8.72 -2.39
C VAL A 97 2.71 -8.81 -3.33
N ALA A 98 2.50 -7.82 -4.19
CA ALA A 98 1.41 -7.85 -5.15
C ALA A 98 1.48 -9.07 -6.08
N ALA A 99 2.67 -9.39 -6.60
CA ALA A 99 2.88 -10.56 -7.46
C ALA A 99 2.58 -11.89 -6.73
N ASN A 100 3.06 -12.03 -5.49
CA ASN A 100 2.85 -13.23 -4.66
C ASN A 100 1.40 -13.37 -4.21
N TYR A 101 0.72 -12.26 -3.93
CA TYR A 101 -0.71 -12.25 -3.64
C TYR A 101 -1.52 -12.77 -4.82
N LEU A 102 -1.21 -12.31 -6.03
CA LEU A 102 -1.85 -12.80 -7.25
C LEU A 102 -1.52 -14.27 -7.54
N HIS A 103 -0.33 -14.73 -7.14
CA HIS A 103 0.07 -16.13 -7.29
C HIS A 103 -0.49 -17.06 -6.19
N GLY A 104 -1.11 -16.51 -5.14
CA GLY A 104 -1.67 -17.30 -4.05
C GLY A 104 -0.62 -17.93 -3.10
N THR A 105 0.64 -17.46 -3.14
CA THR A 105 1.73 -18.02 -2.32
C THR A 105 1.61 -17.69 -0.83
N PHE A 106 0.72 -16.77 -0.47
CA PHE A 106 0.43 -16.42 0.93
C PHE A 106 -0.60 -17.34 1.61
N ALA A 107 -1.11 -18.37 0.90
CA ALA A 107 -1.92 -19.39 1.52
C ALA A 107 -1.05 -20.19 2.50
N ALA A 108 -1.33 -20.08 3.80
CA ALA A 108 -0.75 -20.97 4.78
C ALA A 108 -1.19 -22.40 4.45
N GLU A 109 -0.24 -23.29 4.19
CA GLU A 109 -0.48 -24.72 4.35
C GLU A 109 -0.87 -24.95 5.82
N CYS A 110 -2.16 -24.89 6.09
CA CYS A 110 -2.71 -25.48 7.30
C CYS A 110 -2.53 -26.97 7.10
N LEU A 111 -1.51 -27.54 7.75
CA LEU A 111 -1.17 -28.96 7.72
C LEU A 111 -2.43 -29.81 7.91
N GLN A 112 -3.03 -30.23 6.81
CA GLN A 112 -3.99 -31.30 6.81
C GLN A 112 -3.21 -32.58 7.04
N ASN A 113 -3.40 -33.15 8.22
CA ASN A 113 -3.07 -34.53 8.54
C ASN A 113 -3.36 -35.43 7.34
N LYS A 114 -2.32 -35.82 6.62
CA LYS A 114 -2.34 -37.00 5.75
C LYS A 114 -1.07 -37.80 5.99
N VAL A 115 -1.25 -38.85 6.78
CA VAL A 115 -0.38 -40.03 6.80
C VAL A 115 -0.26 -40.54 5.36
N GLY A 116 0.97 -40.69 4.86
CA GLY A 116 1.26 -41.29 3.56
C GLY A 116 2.76 -41.31 3.26
N ASN A 117 3.37 -42.49 3.41
CA ASN A 117 4.77 -42.78 3.07
C ASN A 117 5.12 -42.45 1.60
N GLY A 118 6.34 -41.96 1.35
CA GLY A 118 7.04 -42.21 0.06
C GLY A 118 7.86 -41.06 -0.54
N GLY A 119 9.16 -41.00 -0.20
CA GLY A 119 10.32 -40.83 -1.11
C GLY A 119 10.45 -39.69 -2.16
N THR A 120 11.55 -38.94 -2.00
CA THR A 120 12.47 -38.35 -3.01
C THR A 120 12.31 -36.89 -3.49
N SER A 121 13.16 -36.04 -2.89
CA SER A 121 14.10 -35.05 -3.47
C SER A 121 13.59 -33.82 -4.24
N GLY A 122 13.68 -32.66 -3.56
CA GLY A 122 13.69 -31.32 -4.17
C GLY A 122 13.61 -30.21 -3.11
N SER A 123 14.76 -29.77 -2.58
CA SER A 123 14.82 -28.75 -1.52
C SER A 123 14.77 -27.32 -2.08
N VAL A 124 13.71 -26.58 -1.75
CA VAL A 124 13.76 -25.12 -1.52
C VAL A 124 12.94 -24.83 -0.25
N VAL A 125 13.56 -24.35 0.82
CA VAL A 125 12.89 -24.03 2.09
C VAL A 125 13.32 -22.65 2.63
N GLY A 126 12.31 -21.86 3.01
CA GLY A 126 12.35 -20.78 4.01
C GLY A 126 11.07 -19.94 3.94
N PRO A 127 10.26 -19.82 5.01
CA PRO A 127 10.72 -19.24 6.27
C PRO A 127 10.69 -20.19 7.48
N SER A 128 11.49 -19.80 8.46
CA SER A 128 11.92 -20.56 9.62
C SER A 128 10.86 -20.64 10.73
N HIS A 129 10.64 -21.87 11.20
CA HIS A 129 10.37 -22.30 12.58
C HIS A 129 9.16 -21.70 13.34
N CYS A 130 8.07 -22.48 13.38
CA CYS A 130 7.14 -22.46 14.51
C CYS A 130 7.42 -23.67 15.42
N LYS A 131 7.76 -23.43 16.68
CA LYS A 131 8.06 -24.45 17.69
C LYS A 131 6.95 -24.39 18.75
N VAL A 132 6.15 -25.45 18.88
CA VAL A 132 5.22 -25.59 20.02
C VAL A 132 5.68 -26.77 20.87
N LYS A 133 6.26 -26.43 22.04
CA LYS A 133 6.57 -27.36 23.13
C LYS A 133 5.29 -27.61 23.92
N GLY A 134 4.97 -28.87 24.18
CA GLY A 134 4.15 -29.23 25.33
C GLY A 134 3.29 -30.46 25.10
N GLN A 135 3.80 -31.64 25.46
CA GLN A 135 3.00 -32.66 26.14
C GLN A 135 3.92 -33.51 27.02
N ARG A 136 3.39 -33.79 28.22
CA ARG A 136 4.07 -34.33 29.40
C ARG A 136 4.28 -35.83 29.26
N ASP A 137 5.48 -36.29 29.58
CA ASP A 137 5.75 -37.71 29.82
C ASP A 137 5.18 -38.11 31.20
N THR A 138 4.49 -39.25 31.20
CA THR A 138 4.10 -40.03 32.39
C THR A 138 5.31 -40.56 33.13
#